data_AF-A0A7K7A4G6-F1
#
_entry.id   AF-A0A7K7A4G6-F1
#
_cell.length_a   1.000
_cell.length_b   1.000
_cell.length_c   1.000
_cell.angle_alpha   90.00
_cell.angle_beta   90.00
_cell.angle_gamma   90.00
#
_symmetry.space_group_name_H-M   'P 1'
#
loop_
_entity.id
_entity.type
_entity.pdbx_description
1 polymer ?
#
loop_
_entity_poly.entity_id
_entity_poly.type
_entity_poly.pdbx_seq_one_letter_code
_entity_poly.pdbx_strand_id
1 'polypeptide(L)'
;ILQSWDPDLAKTAKGWAKKCIFEHNIYLKEPGKAHPNFTPVGENLWTGSLQIFTAKKAITSWYNEVNDYTYETNSCRRVCGHYTQIVWATSYKVGCAVHFCPRVTGFSGTNAAHFICNYGPAGNYPRRPYERGAPCSMC
;
A
#
# COMPACT_ATOMS: atom_id res chain seq x y z
N ILE A 1 1.51 -17.82 5.45
CA ILE A 1 0.36 -17.04 5.99
C ILE A 1 -0.39 -16.35 4.84
N LEU A 2 -1.72 -16.42 4.82
CA LEU A 2 -2.57 -15.71 3.84
C LEU A 2 -2.93 -14.31 4.36
N GLN A 3 -2.91 -13.30 3.49
CA GLN A 3 -3.33 -11.94 3.84
C GLN A 3 -4.84 -11.90 4.09
N SER A 4 -5.26 -11.22 5.15
CA SER A 4 -6.68 -11.08 5.53
C SER A 4 -7.05 -9.63 5.79
N TRP A 5 -8.34 -9.32 5.68
CA TRP A 5 -8.84 -7.97 5.90
C TRP A 5 -8.72 -7.55 7.37
N ASP A 6 -8.44 -6.27 7.58
CA ASP A 6 -8.40 -5.62 8.89
C ASP A 6 -9.23 -4.32 8.86
N PRO A 7 -10.31 -4.23 9.66
CA PRO A 7 -11.18 -3.07 9.69
C PRO A 7 -10.52 -1.82 10.29
N ASP A 8 -9.55 -1.97 11.20
CA ASP A 8 -8.85 -0.83 11.81
C ASP A 8 -7.87 -0.21 10.81
N LEU A 9 -7.16 -1.03 10.03
CA LEU A 9 -6.38 -0.53 8.90
C LEU A 9 -7.26 0.20 7.86
N ALA A 10 -8.45 -0.34 7.56
CA ALA A 10 -9.37 0.30 6.61
C ALA A 10 -9.93 1.63 7.14
N LYS A 11 -10.17 1.71 8.46
CA LYS A 11 -10.56 2.95 9.14
C LYS A 11 -9.47 4.01 9.02
N THR A 12 -8.21 3.64 9.22
CA THR A 12 -7.05 4.53 9.04
C THR A 12 -6.92 4.99 7.59
N ALA A 13 -6.99 4.06 6.62
CA ALA A 13 -6.95 4.39 5.20
C ALA A 13 -8.08 5.37 4.82
N LYS A 14 -9.30 5.15 5.32
CA LYS A 14 -10.44 6.05 5.09
C LYS A 14 -10.21 7.43 5.71
N GLY A 15 -9.63 7.49 6.91
CA GLY A 15 -9.30 8.74 7.58
C GLY A 15 -8.28 9.56 6.79
N TRP A 16 -7.24 8.91 6.27
CA TRP A 16 -6.20 9.57 5.50
C TRP A 16 -6.66 9.96 4.09
N ALA A 17 -7.37 9.08 3.38
CA ALA A 17 -7.86 9.35 2.03
C ALA A 17 -8.79 10.57 1.95
N LYS A 18 -9.53 10.86 3.03
CA LYS A 18 -10.39 12.06 3.13
C LYS A 18 -9.64 13.38 3.09
N LYS A 19 -8.34 13.39 3.36
CA LYS A 19 -7.52 14.60 3.32
C LYS A 19 -7.25 15.07 1.89
N CYS A 20 -7.38 14.18 0.89
CA CYS A 20 -7.07 14.49 -0.50
C CYS A 20 -5.66 15.07 -0.67
N ILE A 21 -4.65 14.43 -0.08
CA ILE A 21 -3.24 14.80 -0.18
C ILE A 21 -2.47 13.58 -0.66
N PHE A 22 -1.70 13.70 -1.74
CA PHE A 22 -0.86 12.64 -2.28
C PHE A 22 0.47 12.53 -1.51
N GLU A 23 0.37 12.26 -0.21
CA GLU A 23 1.49 12.05 0.70
C GLU A 23 1.17 10.93 1.69
N HIS A 24 2.18 10.19 2.16
CA HIS A 24 1.98 9.13 3.13
C HIS A 24 1.48 9.66 4.49
N ASN A 25 0.69 8.85 5.18
CA ASN A 25 0.25 9.15 6.53
C ASN A 25 1.43 9.36 7.49
N ILE A 26 1.52 10.57 8.06
CA ILE A 26 2.61 10.97 8.96
C ILE A 26 2.65 10.15 10.26
N TYR A 27 1.55 9.49 10.63
CA TYR A 27 1.41 8.74 11.87
C TYR A 27 1.74 7.24 11.74
N LEU A 28 2.17 6.76 10.58
CA LEU A 28 2.42 5.32 10.32
C LEU A 28 3.46 4.69 11.24
N LYS A 29 4.38 5.51 11.78
CA LYS A 29 5.47 5.08 12.67
C LYS A 29 5.19 5.34 14.15
N GLU A 30 4.05 5.96 14.47
CA GLU A 30 3.69 6.29 15.85
C GLU A 30 2.85 5.17 16.48
N PRO A 31 3.29 4.58 17.62
CA PRO A 31 2.55 3.54 18.31
C PRO A 31 1.09 3.92 18.61
N GLY A 32 0.16 3.07 18.24
CA GLY A 32 -1.28 3.24 18.52
C GLY A 32 -1.98 4.32 17.69
N LYS A 33 -1.29 5.05 16.79
CA LYS A 33 -1.93 6.10 15.98
C LYS A 33 -2.55 5.58 14.69
N ALA A 34 -1.80 4.79 13.92
CA ALA A 34 -2.29 4.20 12.67
C ALA A 34 -3.01 2.86 12.87
N HIS A 35 -2.67 2.12 13.93
CA HIS A 35 -3.28 0.84 14.29
C HIS A 35 -2.98 0.51 15.76
N PRO A 36 -3.87 -0.16 16.51
CA PRO A 36 -3.61 -0.54 17.91
C PRO A 36 -2.47 -1.55 18.09
N ASN A 37 -2.31 -2.49 17.15
CA ASN A 37 -1.39 -3.63 17.30
C ASN A 37 -0.22 -3.65 16.30
N PHE A 38 -0.18 -2.73 15.34
CA PHE A 38 0.85 -2.70 14.30
C PHE A 38 1.58 -1.37 14.33
N THR A 39 2.89 -1.42 14.48
CA THR A 39 3.76 -0.24 14.34
C THR A 39 5.15 -0.71 13.90
N PRO A 40 5.69 -0.23 12.77
CA PRO A 40 5.04 0.65 11.81
C PRO A 40 3.92 -0.03 11.00
N VAL A 41 3.06 0.78 10.39
CA VAL A 41 2.04 0.38 9.40
C VAL A 41 2.54 0.71 7.98
N GLY A 42 2.38 -0.22 7.04
CA GLY A 42 2.69 0.01 5.62
C GLY A 42 1.59 0.78 4.92
N GLU A 43 1.88 1.43 3.79
CA GLU A 43 0.89 2.21 3.04
C GLU A 43 1.19 2.26 1.55
N ASN A 44 0.17 2.00 0.72
CA ASN A 44 0.19 2.28 -0.71
C ASN A 44 -0.90 3.31 -1.04
N LEU A 45 -0.58 4.27 -1.92
CA LEU A 45 -1.51 5.27 -2.42
C LEU A 45 -1.66 5.14 -3.93
N TRP A 46 -2.88 5.33 -4.40
CA TRP A 46 -3.20 5.46 -5.81
C TRP A 46 -4.12 6.66 -5.97
N THR A 47 -3.82 7.51 -6.95
CA THR A 47 -4.67 8.64 -7.31
C THR A 47 -4.81 8.66 -8.81
N GLY A 48 -6.05 8.79 -9.28
CA GLY A 48 -6.36 8.90 -10.69
C GLY A 48 -7.80 9.35 -10.89
N SER A 49 -8.21 9.54 -12.15
CA SER A 49 -9.59 9.89 -12.48
C SER A 49 -10.58 8.90 -11.86
N LEU A 50 -11.69 9.42 -11.30
CA LEU A 50 -12.77 8.58 -10.77
C LEU A 50 -13.31 7.60 -11.81
N GLN A 51 -13.35 7.99 -13.10
CA GLN A 51 -13.89 7.17 -14.18
C GLN A 51 -13.05 5.92 -14.45
N ILE A 52 -11.73 5.98 -14.22
CA ILE A 52 -10.85 4.84 -14.48
C ILE A 52 -10.70 3.93 -13.26
N PHE A 53 -11.17 4.36 -12.09
CA PHE A 53 -10.90 3.68 -10.84
C PHE A 53 -11.68 2.38 -10.71
N THR A 54 -10.94 1.32 -10.41
CA THR A 54 -11.44 0.14 -9.69
C THR A 54 -10.35 -0.31 -8.73
N ALA A 55 -10.72 -0.97 -7.63
CA ALA A 55 -9.71 -1.53 -6.70
C ALA A 55 -8.72 -2.45 -7.44
N LYS A 56 -9.23 -3.29 -8.36
CA LYS A 56 -8.40 -4.16 -9.20
C LYS A 56 -7.38 -3.35 -10.03
N LYS A 57 -7.80 -2.28 -10.71
CA LYS A 57 -6.89 -1.48 -11.54
C LYS A 57 -5.81 -0.79 -10.70
N ALA A 58 -6.17 -0.22 -9.55
CA ALA A 58 -5.21 0.41 -8.65
C ALA A 58 -4.18 -0.60 -8.13
N ILE A 59 -4.62 -1.77 -7.67
CA ILE A 59 -3.74 -2.83 -7.18
C ILE A 59 -2.87 -3.40 -8.30
N THR A 60 -3.42 -3.60 -9.50
CA THR A 60 -2.64 -4.03 -10.67
C THR A 60 -1.59 -2.98 -11.06
N SER A 61 -1.91 -1.68 -10.96
CA SER A 61 -0.93 -0.62 -11.22
C SER A 61 0.24 -0.68 -10.24
N TRP A 62 -0.02 -0.88 -8.95
CA TRP A 62 1.02 -1.09 -7.94
C TRP A 62 1.83 -2.36 -8.21
N TYR A 63 1.17 -3.47 -8.55
CA TYR A 63 1.82 -4.74 -8.83
C TYR A 63 2.74 -4.68 -10.07
N ASN A 64 2.36 -3.92 -11.10
CA ASN A 64 3.11 -3.80 -12.35
C ASN A 64 4.49 -3.15 -12.19
N GLU A 65 4.79 -2.54 -11.04
CA GLU A 65 6.15 -2.13 -10.69
C GLU A 65 7.14 -3.31 -10.60
N VAL A 66 6.65 -4.56 -10.56
CA VAL A 66 7.48 -5.77 -10.71
C VAL A 66 8.36 -5.72 -11.95
N ASN A 67 7.92 -5.04 -13.02
CA ASN A 67 8.69 -4.89 -14.26
C ASN A 67 9.97 -4.05 -14.08
N ASP A 68 10.03 -3.22 -13.04
CA ASP A 68 11.18 -2.37 -12.69
C ASP A 68 11.99 -2.95 -11.52
N TYR A 69 11.55 -4.05 -10.92
CA TYR A 69 12.17 -4.67 -9.75
C TYR A 69 12.97 -5.92 -10.11
N THR A 70 14.22 -6.01 -9.64
CA THR A 70 15.07 -7.21 -9.78
C THR A 70 15.29 -7.85 -8.42
N TYR A 71 14.78 -9.06 -8.22
CA TYR A 71 14.77 -9.74 -6.93
C TYR A 71 16.18 -10.18 -6.48
N GLU A 72 17.00 -10.67 -7.41
CA GLU A 72 18.34 -11.20 -7.16
C GLU A 72 19.22 -10.14 -6.48
N THR A 73 19.19 -8.93 -7.02
CA THR A 73 19.96 -7.77 -6.55
C THR A 73 19.19 -6.89 -5.57
N ASN A 74 17.92 -7.21 -5.27
CA ASN A 74 17.02 -6.36 -4.47
C ASN A 74 17.01 -4.90 -4.96
N SER A 75 17.08 -4.69 -6.28
CA SER A 75 17.22 -3.37 -6.88
C SER A 75 15.96 -2.95 -7.64
N CYS A 76 15.74 -1.64 -7.69
CA CYS A 76 14.62 -1.02 -8.37
C CYS A 76 15.12 0.01 -9.36
N ARG A 77 14.64 -0.03 -10.60
CA ARG A 77 15.02 0.93 -11.65
C ARG A 77 14.21 2.23 -11.59
N ARG A 78 13.00 2.18 -11.02
CA ARG A 78 12.06 3.31 -10.92
C ARG A 78 11.41 3.34 -9.54
N VAL A 79 10.11 3.07 -9.47
CA VAL A 79 9.34 2.93 -8.23
C VAL A 79 8.95 1.46 -8.14
N CYS A 80 9.24 0.84 -6.99
CA CYS A 80 8.90 -0.56 -6.74
C CYS A 80 8.26 -0.78 -5.37
N GLY A 81 8.13 0.29 -4.58
CA GLY A 81 7.67 0.22 -3.20
C GLY A 81 6.23 -0.29 -3.07
N HIS A 82 5.38 -0.01 -4.05
CA HIS A 82 4.01 -0.48 -4.02
C HIS A 82 3.96 -1.98 -4.30
N TYR A 83 4.71 -2.44 -5.31
CA TYR A 83 4.85 -3.87 -5.60
C TYR A 83 5.42 -4.62 -4.40
N THR A 84 6.56 -4.18 -3.86
CA THR A 84 7.22 -4.90 -2.75
C THR A 84 6.33 -4.97 -1.52
N GLN A 85 5.52 -3.95 -1.24
CA GLN A 85 4.55 -3.98 -0.15
C GLN A 85 3.41 -4.98 -0.39
N ILE A 86 2.90 -5.10 -1.63
CA ILE A 86 1.85 -6.08 -1.97
C ILE A 86 2.33 -7.50 -1.70
N VAL A 87 3.55 -7.82 -2.11
CA VAL A 87 4.11 -9.18 -2.01
C VAL A 87 4.93 -9.39 -0.74
N TRP A 88 4.82 -8.50 0.24
CA TRP A 88 5.61 -8.56 1.46
C TRP A 88 5.15 -9.74 2.35
N ALA A 89 5.99 -10.76 2.49
CA ALA A 89 5.63 -12.05 3.10
C ALA A 89 5.13 -11.94 4.55
N THR A 90 5.58 -10.92 5.28
CA THR A 90 5.21 -10.71 6.69
C THR A 90 4.00 -9.78 6.86
N SER A 91 3.51 -9.13 5.79
CA SER A 91 2.34 -8.24 5.83
C SER A 91 1.04 -9.04 5.63
N TYR A 92 0.49 -9.54 6.73
CA TYR A 92 -0.65 -10.47 6.72
C TYR A 92 -2.02 -9.81 6.94
N LYS A 93 -2.04 -8.52 7.28
CA LYS A 93 -3.27 -7.71 7.36
C LYS A 93 -3.26 -6.59 6.33
N VAL A 94 -4.43 -6.33 5.74
CA VAL A 94 -4.64 -5.20 4.83
C VAL A 94 -6.00 -4.56 5.09
N GLY A 95 -6.06 -3.23 5.01
CA GLY A 95 -7.30 -2.48 5.03
C GLY A 95 -7.21 -1.29 4.08
N CYS A 96 -8.23 -1.11 3.24
CA CYS A 96 -8.23 -0.12 2.18
C CYS A 96 -9.46 0.79 2.21
N ALA A 97 -9.33 1.97 1.60
CA ALA A 97 -10.45 2.88 1.38
C ALA A 97 -10.23 3.72 0.12
N VAL A 98 -11.32 4.10 -0.54
CA VAL A 98 -11.32 5.11 -1.60
C VAL A 98 -12.11 6.33 -1.16
N HIS A 99 -11.64 7.51 -1.52
CA HIS A 99 -12.35 8.77 -1.37
C HIS A 99 -12.41 9.53 -2.69
N PHE A 100 -13.55 10.17 -2.96
CA PHE A 100 -13.66 11.10 -4.08
C PHE A 100 -13.09 12.47 -3.66
N CYS A 101 -12.19 13.00 -4.48
CA CYS A 101 -11.52 14.26 -4.25
C CYS A 101 -11.67 15.16 -5.48
N PRO A 102 -12.37 16.31 -5.39
CA PRO A 102 -12.43 17.27 -6.50
C PRO A 102 -11.04 17.71 -6.97
N ARG A 103 -10.11 17.86 -6.02
CA ARG A 103 -8.66 18.05 -6.24
C ARG A 103 -7.89 17.26 -5.18
N VAL A 104 -6.69 16.82 -5.52
CA VAL A 104 -5.75 16.19 -4.58
C VAL A 104 -4.46 17.01 -4.57
N THR A 105 -4.02 17.47 -3.41
CA THR A 105 -2.73 18.18 -3.28
C THR A 105 -1.60 17.26 -3.71
N GLY A 106 -0.70 17.73 -4.56
CA GLY A 106 0.39 16.92 -5.14
C GLY A 106 -0.03 16.09 -6.37
N PHE A 107 -1.25 16.25 -6.88
CA PHE A 107 -1.73 15.60 -8.10
C PHE A 107 -2.41 16.63 -9.03
N SER A 108 -2.09 16.59 -10.33
CA SER A 108 -2.56 17.59 -11.31
C SER A 108 -3.98 17.37 -11.83
N GLY A 109 -4.53 16.16 -11.66
CA GLY A 109 -5.89 15.86 -12.12
C GLY A 109 -6.99 16.34 -11.18
N THR A 110 -8.21 16.41 -11.69
CA THR A 110 -9.43 16.76 -10.95
C THR A 110 -10.39 15.58 -10.89
N ASN A 111 -11.40 15.67 -10.01
CA ASN A 111 -12.43 14.63 -9.84
C ASN A 111 -11.80 13.24 -9.67
N ALA A 112 -10.84 13.15 -8.77
CA ALA A 112 -10.00 11.98 -8.57
C ALA A 112 -10.66 10.98 -7.60
N ALA A 113 -10.43 9.70 -7.85
CA ALA A 113 -10.49 8.69 -6.81
C ALA A 113 -9.12 8.61 -6.14
N HIS A 114 -9.10 8.79 -4.83
CA HIS A 114 -7.91 8.67 -3.99
C HIS A 114 -8.04 7.40 -3.15
N PHE A 115 -7.29 6.37 -3.53
CA PHE A 115 -7.37 5.02 -2.98
C PHE A 115 -6.11 4.70 -2.18
N ILE A 116 -6.32 4.26 -0.93
CA ILE A 116 -5.25 3.98 0.02
C ILE A 116 -5.45 2.58 0.59
N CYS A 117 -4.37 1.82 0.71
CA CYS A 117 -4.33 0.57 1.46
C CYS A 117 -3.25 0.66 2.53
N ASN A 118 -3.59 0.32 3.76
CA ASN A 118 -2.66 0.14 4.86
C ASN A 118 -2.38 -1.35 5.12
N TYR A 119 -1.14 -1.67 5.53
CA TYR A 119 -0.65 -3.04 5.69
C TYR A 119 -0.06 -3.27 7.09
N GLY A 120 -0.37 -4.42 7.68
CA GLY A 120 0.05 -4.77 9.03
C GLY A 120 0.72 -6.16 9.10
N PRO A 121 1.91 -6.26 9.73
CA PRO A 121 2.90 -5.20 9.94
C PRO A 121 3.40 -4.60 8.62
N ALA A 122 4.06 -3.43 8.70
CA ALA A 122 4.63 -2.78 7.52
C ALA A 122 5.61 -3.68 6.76
N GLY A 123 5.70 -3.45 5.45
CA GLY A 123 6.74 -4.01 4.61
C GLY A 123 7.87 -3.01 4.31
N ASN A 124 8.52 -3.21 3.17
CA ASN A 124 9.50 -2.29 2.59
C ASN A 124 10.71 -1.97 3.49
N TYR A 125 11.12 -2.92 4.32
CA TYR A 125 12.43 -2.88 4.97
C TYR A 125 13.56 -3.08 3.94
N PRO A 126 14.83 -2.72 4.24
CA PRO A 126 15.96 -2.86 3.31
C PRO A 126 16.40 -4.33 3.14
N ARG A 127 15.48 -5.17 2.68
CA ARG A 127 15.62 -6.60 2.38
C ARG A 127 14.61 -7.02 1.31
N ARG A 128 14.73 -8.24 0.80
CA ARG A 128 13.78 -8.80 -0.17
C ARG A 128 12.38 -8.95 0.44
N PRO A 129 11.31 -8.81 -0.36
CA PRO A 129 9.94 -8.84 0.16
C PRO A 129 9.48 -10.22 0.64
N TYR A 130 10.11 -11.28 0.16
CA TYR A 130 9.84 -12.67 0.54
C TYR A 130 11.10 -13.50 0.33
N GLU A 131 11.13 -14.71 0.88
CA GLU A 131 12.15 -15.72 0.59
C GLU A 131 11.73 -16.55 -0.63
N ARG A 132 12.66 -16.80 -1.55
CA ARG A 132 12.41 -17.59 -2.75
C ARG A 132 12.58 -19.07 -2.42
N GLY A 133 11.55 -19.87 -2.71
CA GLY A 133 11.57 -21.30 -2.46
C GLY A 133 10.28 -21.97 -2.93
N ALA A 134 10.13 -23.26 -2.59
CA ALA A 134 8.88 -23.95 -2.82
C ALA A 134 7.75 -23.28 -2.02
N PRO A 135 6.55 -23.11 -2.59
CA PRO A 135 5.42 -22.53 -1.87
C PRO A 135 5.17 -23.25 -0.54
N CYS A 136 4.97 -22.48 0.53
CA CYS A 136 4.68 -22.98 1.87
C CYS A 136 5.76 -23.85 2.56
N SER A 137 7.01 -23.85 2.08
CA SER A 137 8.09 -24.62 2.73
C SER A 137 8.56 -24.04 4.06
N MET A 138 8.14 -22.82 4.42
CA MET A 138 8.55 -22.06 5.61
C MET A 138 7.33 -21.31 6.22
N CYS A 139 6.22 -22.02 6.42
CA CYS A 139 4.95 -21.43 6.88
C CYS A 139 4.88 -21.15 8.38
#